data_AF-A0A517MSY1-F1
#
_entry.id   AF-A0A517MSY1-F1
#
_cell.length_a   1.000
_cell.length_b   1.000
_cell.length_c   1.000
_cell.angle_alpha   90.00
_cell.angle_beta   90.00
_cell.angle_gamma   90.00
#
_symmetry.space_group_name_H-M   'P 1'
#
loop_
_entity.id
_entity.type
_entity.pdbx_description
1 polymer ?
#
loop_
_entity_poly.entity_id
_entity_poly.type
_entity_poly.pdbx_seq_one_letter_code
_entity_poly.pdbx_strand_id
1 'polypeptide(L)'
;MKSSDTGTENQSTIGRPRLLADPAKQKSLCSMVSVGLGIEAAARHVGCSSWTVRREAQRDPQFAQKLREARTSAQLFPLMTLRKKADTHWRAAAWLLERSCPEQFARKKPKTVSPGKVLDTLDEIVSIMAEQCDSQEQFDAMRERLETLQQERFGMCPEVTARTPKPKTEADRFSEKLKRETEELQDRPFRIAPAASPEPQTPQPNSPKPQLRQSKRRKPLAPNPRDLESLPPKITSPRQTSWRHAAARFDESASQRAAGNPVVRELYGIMEEICLAKARELESPPRASDTTKPGVIQESRPQPPGTFAHRNTDSEQKSP
;
A
#
# COMPACT_ATOMS: atom_id res chain seq x y z
N MET A 1 -10.92 4.90 -55.33
CA MET A 1 -11.21 5.37 -53.97
C MET A 1 -12.02 4.28 -53.28
N LYS A 2 -11.43 3.51 -52.38
CA LYS A 2 -12.07 2.35 -51.73
C LYS A 2 -12.68 2.83 -50.41
N SER A 3 -14.01 2.93 -50.38
CA SER A 3 -14.79 3.20 -49.18
C SER A 3 -14.75 1.98 -48.27
N SER A 4 -13.98 2.05 -47.19
CA SER A 4 -13.92 1.00 -46.17
C SER A 4 -15.13 1.15 -45.25
N ASP A 5 -16.25 0.60 -45.69
CA ASP A 5 -17.49 0.50 -44.92
C ASP A 5 -17.28 -0.56 -43.82
N THR A 6 -16.85 -0.15 -42.63
CA THR A 6 -16.78 -1.05 -41.47
C THR A 6 -18.19 -1.23 -40.91
N GLY A 7 -18.98 -2.06 -41.62
CA GLY A 7 -20.23 -2.60 -41.14
C GLY A 7 -19.99 -3.40 -39.87
N THR A 8 -20.21 -2.76 -38.72
CA THR A 8 -20.33 -3.48 -37.46
C THR A 8 -21.72 -4.13 -37.48
N GLU A 9 -21.80 -5.34 -38.04
CA GLU A 9 -23.00 -6.17 -37.98
C GLU A 9 -23.38 -6.39 -36.51
N ASN A 10 -24.36 -5.59 -36.06
CA ASN A 10 -25.08 -5.84 -34.83
C ASN A 10 -25.91 -7.10 -35.03
N GLN A 11 -25.30 -8.26 -34.75
CA GLN A 11 -26.03 -9.52 -34.62
C GLN A 11 -27.00 -9.39 -33.46
N SER A 12 -28.23 -9.02 -33.80
CA SER A 12 -29.38 -8.94 -32.92
C SER A 12 -29.74 -10.34 -32.43
N THR A 13 -29.05 -10.76 -31.37
CA THR A 13 -29.46 -11.90 -30.56
C THR A 13 -30.80 -11.56 -29.92
N ILE A 14 -31.81 -12.38 -30.23
CA ILE A 14 -33.19 -12.25 -29.77
C ILE A 14 -33.20 -12.21 -28.24
N GLY A 15 -33.31 -11.01 -27.65
CA GLY A 15 -33.24 -10.79 -26.21
C GLY A 15 -33.23 -9.31 -25.85
N ARG A 16 -33.51 -8.99 -24.57
CA ARG A 16 -33.50 -7.61 -24.06
C ARG A 16 -32.10 -7.00 -24.27
N PRO A 17 -31.98 -5.83 -24.93
CA PRO A 17 -30.70 -5.21 -25.20
C PRO A 17 -29.94 -4.94 -23.90
N ARG A 18 -28.65 -5.26 -23.89
CA ARG A 18 -27.78 -5.06 -22.73
C ARG A 18 -27.60 -3.57 -22.47
N LEU A 19 -27.85 -3.14 -21.24
CA LEU A 19 -27.83 -1.72 -20.87
C LEU A 19 -26.46 -1.04 -21.14
N LEU A 20 -25.35 -1.78 -20.99
CA LEU A 20 -23.98 -1.30 -21.19
C LEU A 20 -23.35 -1.77 -22.53
N ALA A 21 -24.15 -2.30 -23.46
CA ALA A 21 -23.68 -2.52 -24.83
C ALA A 21 -23.49 -1.19 -25.58
N ASP A 22 -24.13 -0.11 -25.11
CA ASP A 22 -23.95 1.22 -25.65
C ASP A 22 -22.55 1.79 -25.29
N PRO A 23 -21.68 2.06 -26.28
CA PRO A 23 -20.35 2.61 -26.04
C PRO A 23 -20.36 4.00 -25.38
N ALA A 24 -21.44 4.79 -25.56
CA ALA A 24 -21.56 6.10 -24.92
C ALA A 24 -21.65 5.98 -23.39
N LYS A 25 -22.41 5.00 -22.91
CA LYS A 25 -22.53 4.71 -21.46
C LYS A 25 -21.24 4.18 -20.87
N GLN A 26 -20.53 3.32 -21.60
CA GLN A 26 -19.20 2.85 -21.18
C GLN A 26 -18.21 4.01 -21.06
N LYS A 27 -18.18 4.93 -22.05
CA LYS A 27 -17.31 6.11 -22.02
C LYS A 27 -17.64 7.04 -20.86
N SER A 28 -18.93 7.29 -20.61
CA SER A 28 -19.39 8.10 -19.46
C SER A 28 -18.94 7.49 -18.13
N LEU A 29 -19.10 6.17 -17.97
CA LEU A 29 -18.65 5.45 -16.78
C LEU A 29 -17.14 5.54 -16.59
N CYS A 30 -16.35 5.28 -17.64
CA CYS A 30 -14.88 5.40 -17.58
C CYS A 30 -14.43 6.83 -17.27
N SER A 31 -15.11 7.84 -17.81
CA SER A 31 -14.83 9.24 -17.52
C SER A 31 -15.01 9.55 -16.04
N MET A 32 -16.11 9.11 -15.41
CA MET A 32 -16.35 9.33 -13.98
C MET A 32 -15.32 8.61 -13.12
N VAL A 33 -15.01 7.37 -13.45
CA VAL A 33 -13.99 6.61 -12.74
C VAL A 33 -12.62 7.29 -12.86
N SER A 34 -12.28 7.85 -14.02
CA SER A 34 -10.99 8.54 -14.24
C SER A 34 -10.81 9.81 -13.39
N VAL A 35 -11.91 10.48 -13.03
CA VAL A 35 -11.91 11.62 -12.11
C VAL A 35 -11.72 11.17 -10.65
N GLY A 36 -11.92 9.89 -10.36
CA GLY A 36 -11.80 9.31 -9.02
C GLY A 36 -13.12 8.96 -8.35
N LEU A 37 -14.24 8.95 -9.09
CA LEU A 37 -15.48 8.41 -8.54
C LEU A 37 -15.36 6.88 -8.38
N GLY A 38 -15.90 6.38 -7.26
CA GLY A 38 -16.06 4.95 -7.05
C GLY A 38 -16.97 4.32 -8.12
N ILE A 39 -16.70 3.07 -8.48
CA ILE A 39 -17.44 2.36 -9.55
C ILE A 39 -18.94 2.28 -9.24
N GLU A 40 -19.32 2.14 -7.98
CA GLU A 40 -20.73 2.07 -7.58
C GLU A 40 -21.47 3.39 -7.80
N ALA A 41 -20.82 4.51 -7.47
CA ALA A 41 -21.37 5.84 -7.71
C ALA A 41 -21.47 6.14 -9.22
N ALA A 42 -20.41 5.80 -9.98
CA ALA A 42 -20.42 5.93 -11.43
C ALA A 42 -21.50 5.04 -12.08
N ALA A 43 -21.67 3.80 -11.61
CA ALA A 43 -22.69 2.88 -12.09
C ALA A 43 -24.10 3.40 -11.83
N ARG A 44 -24.36 3.92 -10.62
CA ARG A 44 -25.64 4.54 -10.25
C ARG A 44 -25.95 5.75 -11.14
N HIS A 45 -24.95 6.56 -11.45
CA HIS A 45 -25.13 7.71 -12.35
C HIS A 45 -25.52 7.28 -13.77
N VAL A 46 -24.94 6.20 -14.29
CA VAL A 46 -25.28 5.65 -15.62
C VAL A 46 -26.60 4.85 -15.60
N GLY A 47 -27.21 4.64 -14.44
CA GLY A 47 -28.44 3.87 -14.27
C GLY A 47 -28.24 2.36 -14.31
N CYS A 48 -27.08 1.86 -13.87
CA CYS A 48 -26.74 0.44 -13.85
C CYS A 48 -26.24 -0.02 -12.46
N SER A 49 -26.26 -1.34 -12.23
CA SER A 49 -25.68 -1.92 -11.01
C SER A 49 -24.17 -2.13 -11.17
N SER A 50 -23.39 -2.02 -10.08
CA SER A 50 -21.95 -2.30 -10.10
C SER A 50 -21.63 -3.74 -10.53
N TRP A 51 -22.54 -4.67 -10.25
CA TRP A 51 -22.47 -6.06 -10.71
C TRP A 51 -22.58 -6.19 -12.23
N THR A 52 -23.47 -5.40 -12.86
CA THR A 52 -23.58 -5.33 -14.33
C THR A 52 -22.27 -4.85 -14.95
N VAL A 53 -21.62 -3.84 -14.36
CA VAL A 53 -20.31 -3.34 -14.82
C VAL A 53 -19.24 -4.43 -14.77
N ARG A 54 -19.19 -5.21 -13.68
CA ARG A 54 -18.22 -6.32 -13.54
C ARG A 54 -18.46 -7.41 -14.60
N ARG A 55 -19.72 -7.81 -14.80
CA ARG A 55 -20.08 -8.82 -15.82
C ARG A 55 -19.71 -8.35 -17.23
N GLU A 56 -20.00 -7.11 -17.57
CA GLU A 56 -19.65 -6.58 -18.90
C GLU A 56 -18.13 -6.44 -19.05
N ALA A 57 -17.39 -6.06 -18.01
CA ALA A 57 -15.92 -6.08 -18.06
C ALA A 57 -15.35 -7.50 -18.21
N GLN A 58 -16.00 -8.54 -17.69
CA GLN A 58 -15.58 -9.93 -17.92
C GLN A 58 -15.83 -10.39 -19.36
N ARG A 59 -16.89 -9.86 -20.00
CA ARG A 59 -17.30 -10.23 -21.36
C ARG A 59 -16.54 -9.47 -22.44
N ASP A 60 -16.35 -8.17 -22.21
CA ASP A 60 -15.66 -7.27 -23.14
C ASP A 60 -14.28 -6.88 -22.59
N PRO A 61 -13.20 -7.49 -23.09
CA PRO A 61 -11.84 -7.20 -22.61
C PRO A 61 -11.39 -5.77 -22.96
N GLN A 62 -11.93 -5.14 -24.01
CA GLN A 62 -11.58 -3.75 -24.34
C GLN A 62 -12.20 -2.79 -23.32
N PHE A 63 -13.46 -3.01 -22.94
CA PHE A 63 -14.09 -2.24 -21.87
C PHE A 63 -13.35 -2.44 -20.54
N ALA A 64 -12.92 -3.67 -20.23
CA ALA A 64 -12.12 -3.94 -19.04
C ALA A 64 -10.80 -3.16 -19.03
N GLN A 65 -10.11 -3.09 -20.16
CA GLN A 65 -8.88 -2.31 -20.31
C GLN A 65 -9.12 -0.82 -20.07
N LYS A 66 -10.14 -0.23 -20.71
CA LYS A 66 -10.52 1.18 -20.49
C LYS A 66 -10.87 1.47 -19.03
N LEU A 67 -11.56 0.55 -18.36
CA LEU A 67 -11.89 0.67 -16.95
C LEU A 67 -10.65 0.60 -16.05
N ARG A 68 -9.66 -0.24 -16.38
CA ARG A 68 -8.36 -0.29 -15.68
C ARG A 68 -7.60 1.02 -15.86
N GLU A 69 -7.49 1.52 -17.09
CA GLU A 69 -6.83 2.79 -17.41
C GLU A 69 -7.47 3.97 -16.67
N ALA A 70 -8.80 4.02 -16.62
CA ALA A 70 -9.52 5.01 -15.84
C ALA A 70 -9.16 4.95 -14.35
N ARG A 71 -9.10 3.77 -13.73
CA ARG A 71 -8.70 3.62 -12.33
C ARG A 71 -7.26 4.06 -12.08
N THR A 72 -6.33 3.69 -12.96
CA THR A 72 -4.94 4.14 -12.86
C THR A 72 -4.86 5.66 -12.96
N SER A 73 -5.60 6.26 -13.89
CA SER A 73 -5.66 7.72 -14.05
C SER A 73 -6.16 8.42 -12.79
N ALA A 74 -7.21 7.87 -12.15
CA ALA A 74 -7.73 8.39 -10.89
C ALA A 74 -6.71 8.34 -9.73
N GLN A 75 -5.84 7.32 -9.70
CA GLN A 75 -4.78 7.22 -8.70
C GLN A 75 -3.65 8.21 -8.98
N LEU A 76 -3.34 8.49 -10.25
CA LEU A 76 -2.29 9.41 -10.66
C LEU A 76 -2.68 10.88 -10.52
N PHE A 77 -3.97 11.21 -10.73
CA PHE A 77 -4.43 12.60 -10.75
C PHE A 77 -4.14 13.37 -9.43
N PRO A 78 -4.38 12.81 -8.23
CA PRO A 78 -3.97 13.45 -6.98
C PRO A 78 -2.46 13.68 -6.88
N LEU A 79 -1.64 12.74 -7.36
CA LEU A 79 -0.18 12.88 -7.34
C LEU A 79 0.30 13.99 -8.27
N MET A 80 -0.29 14.11 -9.46
CA MET A 80 -0.01 15.21 -10.39
C MET A 80 -0.43 16.57 -9.81
N THR A 81 -1.62 16.62 -9.20
CA THR A 81 -2.13 17.83 -8.56
C THR A 81 -1.23 18.25 -7.41
N LEU A 82 -0.80 17.30 -6.59
CA LEU A 82 0.13 17.53 -5.49
C LEU A 82 1.49 18.03 -6.00
N ARG A 83 2.03 17.41 -7.06
CA ARG A 83 3.28 17.86 -7.69
C ARG A 83 3.18 19.30 -8.16
N LYS A 84 2.11 19.65 -8.88
CA LYS A 84 1.84 21.04 -9.30
C LYS A 84 1.70 22.00 -8.12
N LYS A 85 1.15 21.54 -7.00
CA LYS A 85 1.01 22.35 -5.78
C LYS A 85 2.32 22.49 -5.01
N ALA A 86 3.25 21.54 -5.13
CA ALA A 86 4.56 21.63 -4.53
C ALA A 86 5.36 22.83 -5.05
N ASP A 87 5.18 23.19 -6.34
CA ASP A 87 5.85 24.34 -6.96
C ASP A 87 5.49 25.67 -6.29
N THR A 88 4.28 25.80 -5.73
CA THR A 88 3.78 27.05 -5.13
C THR A 88 3.64 27.00 -3.61
N HIS A 89 3.54 25.81 -3.02
CA HIS A 89 3.27 25.63 -1.59
C HIS A 89 4.31 24.73 -0.95
N TRP A 90 5.15 25.31 -0.09
CA TRP A 90 6.23 24.61 0.61
C TRP A 90 5.74 23.40 1.43
N ARG A 91 4.52 23.44 1.99
CA ARG A 91 3.94 22.29 2.72
C ARG A 91 3.68 21.09 1.81
N ALA A 92 3.22 21.34 0.58
CA ALA A 92 3.01 20.28 -0.40
C ALA A 92 4.36 19.70 -0.87
N ALA A 93 5.37 20.55 -1.05
CA ALA A 93 6.73 20.11 -1.37
C ALA A 93 7.34 19.28 -0.23
N ALA A 94 7.25 19.74 1.02
CA ALA A 94 7.73 19.01 2.19
C ALA A 94 7.03 17.65 2.34
N TRP A 95 5.70 17.61 2.21
CA TRP A 95 4.94 16.35 2.26
C TRP A 95 5.38 15.37 1.16
N LEU A 96 5.62 15.88 -0.07
CA LEU A 96 6.07 15.06 -1.18
C LEU A 96 7.45 14.47 -0.89
N LEU A 97 8.40 15.26 -0.38
CA LEU A 97 9.76 14.83 -0.01
C LEU A 97 9.76 13.80 1.13
N GLU A 98 8.94 14.01 2.16
CA GLU A 98 8.79 13.08 3.29
C GLU A 98 8.37 11.68 2.84
N ARG A 99 7.51 11.59 1.81
CA ARG A 99 7.00 10.30 1.31
C ARG A 99 7.84 9.71 0.19
N SER A 100 8.47 10.53 -0.66
CA SER A 100 9.34 10.03 -1.72
C SER A 100 10.69 9.53 -1.18
N CYS A 101 11.23 10.21 -0.17
CA CYS A 101 12.55 9.96 0.41
C CYS A 101 12.48 9.98 1.95
N PRO A 102 11.78 9.01 2.59
CA PRO A 102 11.57 9.02 4.02
C PRO A 102 12.87 8.97 4.83
N GLU A 103 13.92 8.32 4.33
CA GLU A 103 15.20 8.23 5.06
C GLU A 103 15.85 9.59 5.31
N GLN A 104 15.67 10.53 4.38
CA GLN A 104 16.29 11.86 4.44
C GLN A 104 15.37 12.89 5.09
N PHE A 105 14.09 12.88 4.70
CA PHE A 105 13.16 13.97 5.03
C PHE A 105 12.10 13.58 6.06
N ALA A 106 11.89 12.30 6.37
CA ALA A 106 10.93 11.95 7.42
C ALA A 106 11.39 12.51 8.76
N ARG A 107 10.41 12.88 9.59
CA ARG A 107 10.65 13.41 10.93
C ARG A 107 11.44 12.37 11.75
N LYS A 108 12.72 12.65 11.98
CA LYS A 108 13.59 11.82 12.82
C LYS A 108 13.04 11.84 14.24
N LYS A 109 12.92 10.67 14.86
CA LYS A 109 12.57 10.62 16.28
C LYS A 109 13.74 11.24 17.06
N PRO A 110 13.50 12.18 17.99
CA PRO A 110 14.58 12.67 18.83
C PRO A 110 15.17 11.46 19.54
N LYS A 111 16.47 11.21 19.38
CA LYS A 111 17.27 10.05 19.87
C LYS A 111 17.47 8.85 18.93
N THR A 112 17.01 8.88 17.67
CA THR A 112 17.45 7.84 16.71
C THR A 112 18.72 8.28 15.98
N VAL A 113 19.82 7.56 16.20
CA VAL A 113 21.05 7.70 15.41
C VAL A 113 20.76 7.18 14.00
N SER A 114 21.07 7.96 12.98
CA SER A 114 20.87 7.50 11.59
C SER A 114 21.87 6.39 11.27
N PRO A 115 21.51 5.37 10.48
CA PRO A 115 22.39 4.27 10.14
C PRO A 115 23.74 4.72 9.56
N GLY A 116 23.72 5.69 8.63
CA GLY A 116 24.94 6.26 8.06
C GLY A 116 25.87 6.80 9.15
N LYS A 117 25.34 7.56 10.11
CA LYS A 117 26.14 8.08 11.22
C LYS A 117 26.72 7.00 12.13
N VAL A 118 26.03 5.86 12.29
CA VAL A 118 26.56 4.69 13.01
C VAL A 118 27.75 4.09 12.25
N LEU A 119 27.61 3.92 10.93
CA LEU A 119 28.69 3.41 10.09
C LEU A 119 29.89 4.34 10.07
N ASP A 120 29.67 5.66 9.99
CA ASP A 120 30.74 6.66 10.06
C ASP A 120 31.51 6.54 11.39
N THR A 121 30.79 6.43 12.52
CA THR A 121 31.45 6.25 13.83
C THR A 121 32.17 4.91 13.96
N LEU A 122 31.66 3.83 13.34
CA LEU A 122 32.33 2.54 13.35
C LEU A 122 33.61 2.57 12.51
N ASP A 123 33.61 3.24 11.36
CA ASP A 123 34.80 3.44 10.52
C ASP A 123 35.87 4.25 11.27
N GLU A 124 35.47 5.32 11.97
CA GLU A 124 36.38 6.08 12.84
C GLU A 124 36.98 5.21 13.96
N ILE A 125 36.17 4.37 14.62
CA ILE A 125 36.66 3.46 15.67
C ILE A 125 37.64 2.43 15.08
N VAL A 126 37.33 1.84 13.93
CA VAL A 126 38.20 0.87 13.25
C VAL A 126 39.52 1.51 12.84
N SER A 127 39.50 2.75 12.33
CA SER A 127 40.72 3.49 11.98
C SER A 127 41.61 3.71 13.21
N ILE A 128 41.02 4.15 14.33
CA ILE A 128 41.77 4.35 15.57
C ILE A 128 42.34 3.03 16.09
N MET A 129 41.55 1.94 16.04
CA MET A 129 42.02 0.61 16.43
C MET A 129 43.19 0.13 15.56
N ALA A 130 43.11 0.33 14.25
CA ALA A 130 44.18 -0.02 13.32
C ALA A 130 45.46 0.79 13.56
N GLU A 131 45.34 2.06 13.99
CA GLU A 131 46.48 2.91 14.34
C GLU A 131 47.14 2.55 15.67
N GLN A 132 46.40 1.95 16.62
CA GLN A 132 46.88 1.66 17.97
C GLN A 132 47.38 0.22 18.16
N CYS A 133 47.11 -0.69 17.22
CA CYS A 133 47.53 -2.09 17.31
C CYS A 133 48.80 -2.35 16.49
N ASP A 134 49.95 -2.38 17.18
CA ASP A 134 51.25 -2.64 16.56
C ASP A 134 51.53 -4.13 16.34
N SER A 135 50.82 -5.04 17.02
CA SER A 135 51.02 -6.49 16.92
C SER A 135 49.75 -7.27 16.61
N GLN A 136 49.89 -8.36 15.85
CA GLN A 136 48.80 -9.27 15.49
C GLN A 136 48.12 -9.87 16.73
N GLU A 137 48.89 -10.20 17.76
CA GLU A 137 48.35 -10.78 19.00
C GLU A 137 47.42 -9.81 19.76
N GLN A 138 47.75 -8.51 19.78
CA GLN A 138 46.87 -7.49 20.37
C GLN A 138 45.58 -7.35 19.57
N PHE A 139 45.69 -7.46 18.25
CA PHE A 139 44.56 -7.38 17.35
C PHE A 139 43.58 -8.54 17.56
N ASP A 140 44.08 -9.78 17.63
CA ASP A 140 43.26 -10.97 17.86
C ASP A 140 42.59 -10.94 19.25
N ALA A 141 43.31 -10.51 20.29
CA ALA A 141 42.74 -10.34 21.63
C ALA A 141 41.61 -9.30 21.65
N MET A 142 41.76 -8.20 20.90
CA MET A 142 40.72 -7.17 20.76
C MET A 142 39.52 -7.68 19.98
N ARG A 143 39.73 -8.47 18.92
CA ARG A 143 38.67 -9.13 18.15
C ARG A 143 37.83 -10.05 19.04
N GLU A 144 38.47 -10.95 19.79
CA GLU A 144 37.77 -11.83 20.74
C GLU A 144 36.97 -11.02 21.78
N ARG A 145 37.52 -9.89 22.24
CA ARG A 145 36.83 -9.01 23.19
C ARG A 145 35.61 -8.34 22.57
N LEU A 146 35.71 -7.88 21.32
CA LEU A 146 34.58 -7.29 20.58
C LEU A 146 33.50 -8.32 20.30
N GLU A 147 33.86 -9.54 19.90
CA GLU A 147 32.92 -10.65 19.70
C GLU A 147 32.19 -10.98 21.01
N THR A 148 32.92 -11.06 22.12
CA THR A 148 32.33 -11.28 23.45
C THR A 148 31.35 -10.16 23.82
N LEU A 149 31.73 -8.89 23.63
CA LEU A 149 30.85 -7.75 23.88
C LEU A 149 29.64 -7.74 22.95
N GLN A 150 29.82 -8.11 21.68
CA GLN A 150 28.73 -8.23 20.73
C GLN A 150 27.75 -9.30 21.19
N GLN A 151 28.25 -10.44 21.68
CA GLN A 151 27.43 -11.54 22.18
C GLN A 151 26.73 -11.19 23.50
N GLU A 152 27.39 -10.48 24.42
CA GLU A 152 26.80 -9.98 25.67
C GLU A 152 25.69 -8.93 25.42
N ARG A 153 25.95 -7.97 24.51
CA ARG A 153 25.04 -6.84 24.28
C ARG A 153 23.95 -7.16 23.27
N PHE A 154 24.28 -7.89 22.21
CA PHE A 154 23.40 -8.17 21.08
C PHE A 154 23.08 -9.66 20.92
N GLY A 155 23.91 -10.58 21.43
CA GLY A 155 23.60 -12.02 21.46
C GLY A 155 22.45 -12.38 22.40
N MET A 156 22.12 -11.47 23.33
CA MET A 156 20.88 -11.51 24.12
C MET A 156 19.73 -10.74 23.47
N CYS A 157 19.80 -10.29 22.20
CA CYS A 157 18.59 -9.91 21.48
C CYS A 157 17.76 -11.19 21.32
N PRO A 158 16.76 -11.43 22.20
CA PRO A 158 15.95 -12.60 22.07
C PRO A 158 15.10 -12.29 20.86
N GLU A 159 15.47 -12.81 19.70
CA GLU A 159 14.54 -13.11 18.64
C GLU A 159 13.57 -11.93 18.44
N VAL A 160 14.07 -10.78 17.96
CA VAL A 160 13.20 -9.66 17.58
C VAL A 160 12.18 -10.11 16.52
N THR A 161 12.44 -11.26 15.88
CA THR A 161 11.51 -12.07 15.10
C THR A 161 10.40 -12.79 15.91
N ALA A 162 10.59 -13.14 17.19
CA ALA A 162 9.56 -13.77 18.04
C ALA A 162 8.66 -12.77 18.77
N ARG A 163 9.09 -11.52 18.95
CA ARG A 163 8.29 -10.48 19.63
C ARG A 163 7.65 -9.44 18.72
N THR A 164 7.71 -9.59 17.40
CA THR A 164 6.56 -9.09 16.63
C THR A 164 5.40 -10.00 17.01
N PRO A 165 4.37 -9.53 17.75
CA PRO A 165 3.19 -10.35 17.96
C PRO A 165 2.76 -10.83 16.58
N LYS A 166 2.61 -12.14 16.38
CA LYS A 166 2.15 -12.70 15.10
C LYS A 166 1.04 -11.76 14.60
N PRO A 167 1.17 -11.18 13.39
CA PRO A 167 0.20 -10.20 12.92
C PRO A 167 -1.17 -10.82 13.11
N LYS A 168 -2.00 -10.18 13.95
CA LYS A 168 -3.34 -10.69 14.31
C LYS A 168 -4.00 -11.20 13.05
N THR A 169 -4.42 -12.46 13.08
CA THR A 169 -5.12 -13.11 11.97
C THR A 169 -6.33 -12.25 11.57
N GLU A 170 -6.78 -12.29 10.32
CA GLU A 170 -7.96 -11.48 9.93
C GLU A 170 -9.17 -11.73 10.84
N ALA A 171 -9.33 -12.97 11.33
CA ALA A 171 -10.33 -13.35 12.32
C ALA A 171 -10.15 -12.63 13.67
N ASP A 172 -8.92 -12.46 14.15
CA ASP A 172 -8.63 -11.75 15.40
C ASP A 172 -8.90 -10.24 15.26
N ARG A 173 -8.59 -9.67 14.10
CA ARG A 173 -8.90 -8.26 13.80
C ARG A 173 -10.41 -8.03 13.71
N PHE A 174 -11.13 -8.97 13.10
CA PHE A 174 -12.58 -8.91 12.99
C PHE A 174 -13.25 -9.06 14.36
N SER A 175 -12.77 -9.98 15.21
CA SER A 175 -13.30 -10.15 16.57
C SER A 175 -13.00 -8.95 17.47
N GLU A 176 -11.83 -8.32 17.38
CA GLU A 176 -11.56 -7.05 18.06
C GLU A 176 -12.47 -5.91 17.58
N LYS A 177 -12.75 -5.84 16.27
CA LYS A 177 -13.68 -4.84 15.73
C LYS A 177 -15.09 -5.04 16.26
N LEU A 178 -15.57 -6.29 16.27
CA LEU A 178 -16.87 -6.63 16.86
C LEU A 178 -16.94 -6.27 18.34
N LYS A 179 -15.89 -6.61 19.11
CA LYS A 179 -15.81 -6.25 20.53
C LYS A 179 -15.93 -4.74 20.76
N ARG A 180 -15.21 -3.94 19.97
CA ARG A 180 -15.31 -2.46 20.03
C ARG A 180 -16.70 -1.96 19.67
N GLU A 181 -17.32 -2.50 18.62
CA GLU A 181 -18.69 -2.11 18.23
C GLU A 181 -19.71 -2.48 19.32
N THR A 182 -19.53 -3.63 19.99
CA THR A 182 -20.39 -4.03 21.10
C THR A 182 -20.17 -3.19 22.36
N GLU A 183 -18.93 -2.85 22.70
CA GLU A 183 -18.62 -1.94 23.82
C GLU A 183 -19.17 -0.53 23.54
N GLU A 184 -19.01 -0.02 22.32
CA GLU A 184 -19.55 1.29 21.93
C GLU A 184 -21.09 1.33 21.99
N LEU A 185 -21.77 0.21 21.69
CA LEU A 185 -23.23 0.11 21.83
C LEU A 185 -23.67 0.02 23.30
N GLN A 186 -22.89 -0.62 24.18
CA GLN A 186 -23.18 -0.69 25.61
C GLN A 186 -22.96 0.65 26.31
N ASP A 187 -21.91 1.38 25.93
CA ASP A 187 -21.57 2.68 26.51
C ASP A 187 -22.35 3.85 25.90
N ARG A 188 -23.12 3.63 24.82
CA ARG A 188 -24.01 4.66 24.28
C ARG A 188 -25.21 4.78 25.23
N PRO A 189 -25.30 5.83 26.07
CA PRO A 189 -26.52 6.05 26.83
C PRO A 189 -27.64 6.16 25.81
N PHE A 190 -28.68 5.36 26.01
CA PHE A 190 -29.90 5.40 25.21
C PHE A 190 -30.47 6.82 25.36
N ARG A 191 -30.05 7.74 24.48
CA ARG A 191 -30.66 9.06 24.34
C ARG A 191 -32.01 8.79 23.72
N ILE A 192 -32.99 8.47 24.56
CA ILE A 192 -34.39 8.75 24.27
C ILE A 192 -34.39 10.27 24.09
N ALA A 193 -34.34 10.70 22.83
CA ALA A 193 -34.53 12.09 22.50
C ALA A 193 -35.87 12.48 23.13
N PRO A 194 -35.90 13.44 24.07
CA PRO A 194 -37.18 13.90 24.60
C PRO A 194 -38.00 14.33 23.39
N ALA A 195 -39.24 13.81 23.30
CA ALA A 195 -40.15 14.10 22.22
C ALA A 195 -40.28 15.62 22.10
N ALA A 196 -39.55 16.19 21.14
CA ALA A 196 -39.61 17.60 20.85
C ALA A 196 -40.97 17.86 20.24
N SER A 197 -41.86 18.46 21.03
CA SER A 197 -43.08 19.08 20.53
C SER A 197 -42.73 19.95 19.32
N PRO A 198 -43.49 19.85 18.21
CA PRO A 198 -43.26 20.68 17.04
C PRO A 198 -43.55 22.14 17.39
N GLU A 199 -42.50 22.91 17.67
CA GLU A 199 -42.61 24.37 17.74
C GLU A 199 -42.91 24.93 16.33
N PRO A 200 -43.90 25.82 16.20
CA PRO A 200 -44.22 26.47 14.95
C PRO A 200 -43.11 27.45 14.55
N GLN A 201 -42.44 27.15 13.43
CA GLN A 201 -41.43 28.03 12.85
C GLN A 201 -42.07 29.36 12.45
N THR A 202 -41.67 30.43 13.13
CA THR A 202 -42.01 31.79 12.73
C THR A 202 -41.00 32.27 11.68
N PRO A 203 -41.44 32.82 10.53
CA PRO A 203 -40.53 33.29 9.49
C PRO A 203 -39.73 34.52 9.95
N GLN A 204 -38.41 34.36 10.11
CA GLN A 204 -37.46 35.44 10.37
C GLN A 204 -37.17 36.21 9.07
N PRO A 205 -37.39 37.53 9.02
CA PRO A 205 -37.06 38.35 7.86
C PRO A 205 -35.59 38.79 7.87
N ASN A 206 -34.92 38.56 6.74
CA ASN A 206 -33.79 39.35 6.21
C ASN A 206 -32.55 39.53 7.09
N SER A 207 -31.69 38.51 7.11
CA SER A 207 -30.27 38.70 7.41
C SER A 207 -29.54 39.31 6.19
N PRO A 208 -28.80 40.43 6.34
CA PRO A 208 -28.07 41.05 5.25
C PRO A 208 -26.91 40.18 4.76
N LYS A 209 -26.80 40.06 3.43
CA LYS A 209 -25.76 39.31 2.73
C LYS A 209 -24.35 39.79 3.15
N PRO A 210 -23.43 38.88 3.50
CA PRO A 210 -22.04 39.26 3.78
C PRO A 210 -21.39 39.79 2.50
N GLN A 211 -20.95 41.04 2.53
CA GLN A 211 -20.24 41.68 1.43
C GLN A 211 -18.93 40.93 1.16
N LEU A 212 -18.84 40.36 -0.03
CA LEU A 212 -17.68 39.66 -0.55
C LEU A 212 -16.52 40.67 -0.72
N ARG A 213 -15.60 40.70 0.24
CA ARG A 213 -14.34 41.45 0.16
C ARG A 213 -13.56 40.97 -1.08
N GLN A 214 -13.63 41.74 -2.16
CA GLN A 214 -12.81 41.55 -3.35
C GLN A 214 -11.35 41.84 -3.02
N SER A 215 -10.63 40.81 -2.60
CA SER A 215 -9.17 40.85 -2.46
C SER A 215 -8.58 40.88 -3.87
N LYS A 216 -7.94 41.99 -4.23
CA LYS A 216 -7.13 42.16 -5.45
C LYS A 216 -6.12 41.01 -5.55
N ARG A 217 -6.47 39.96 -6.30
CA ARG A 217 -5.54 38.90 -6.70
C ARG A 217 -4.47 39.53 -7.58
N ARG A 218 -3.23 39.59 -7.09
CA ARG A 218 -2.05 39.83 -7.92
C ARG A 218 -2.02 38.75 -9.02
N LYS A 219 -1.89 39.18 -10.27
CA LYS A 219 -1.67 38.30 -11.42
C LYS A 219 -0.39 37.48 -11.17
N PRO A 220 -0.41 36.14 -11.25
CA PRO A 220 0.82 35.37 -11.25
C PRO A 220 1.59 35.70 -12.53
N LEU A 221 2.87 36.09 -12.39
CA LEU A 221 3.80 36.17 -13.51
C LEU A 221 3.85 34.80 -14.19
N ALA A 222 3.69 34.78 -15.51
CA ALA A 222 3.89 33.57 -16.30
C ALA A 222 5.37 33.14 -16.21
N PRO A 223 5.66 31.84 -16.03
CA PRO A 223 7.03 31.34 -16.07
C PRO A 223 7.62 31.53 -17.47
N ASN A 224 8.90 31.90 -17.51
CA ASN A 224 9.67 32.18 -18.72
C ASN A 224 9.87 30.88 -19.52
N PRO A 225 9.60 30.84 -20.83
CA PRO A 225 9.69 29.61 -21.64
C PRO A 225 11.11 29.02 -21.78
N ARG A 226 12.15 29.65 -21.23
CA ARG A 226 13.53 29.13 -21.23
C ARG A 226 13.88 28.20 -20.06
N ASP A 227 13.00 28.05 -19.07
CA ASP A 227 13.30 27.25 -17.86
C ASP A 227 12.86 25.77 -17.96
N LEU A 228 12.45 25.28 -19.13
CA LEU A 228 11.89 23.93 -19.32
C LEU A 228 12.83 22.90 -19.96
N GLU A 229 14.06 23.26 -20.34
CA GLU A 229 14.98 22.35 -21.05
C GLU A 229 16.01 21.61 -20.17
N SER A 230 15.99 21.75 -18.85
CA SER A 230 16.88 20.99 -17.96
C SER A 230 16.09 20.08 -17.00
N LEU A 231 15.51 19.00 -17.53
CA LEU A 231 15.02 17.91 -16.68
C LEU A 231 16.20 17.02 -16.26
N PRO A 232 16.43 16.78 -14.95
CA PRO A 232 17.46 15.85 -14.50
C PRO A 232 17.12 14.41 -14.92
N PRO A 233 18.14 13.53 -15.05
CA PRO A 233 17.95 12.14 -15.44
C PRO A 233 16.98 11.40 -14.51
N LYS A 234 16.28 10.41 -15.08
CA LYS A 234 15.29 9.56 -14.42
C LYS A 234 15.76 9.10 -13.03
N ILE A 235 15.11 9.59 -11.99
CA ILE A 235 15.30 9.14 -10.61
C ILE A 235 14.77 7.70 -10.52
N THR A 236 15.68 6.74 -10.57
CA THR A 236 15.43 5.36 -10.16
C THR A 236 15.08 5.35 -8.67
N SER A 237 14.05 4.58 -8.29
CA SER A 237 13.49 4.52 -6.94
C SER A 237 14.57 4.21 -5.88
N PRO A 238 14.79 5.08 -4.87
CA PRO A 238 15.91 4.95 -3.93
C PRO A 238 15.69 3.92 -2.80
N ARG A 239 14.60 3.16 -2.84
CA ARG A 239 14.15 2.31 -1.72
C ARG A 239 15.01 1.06 -1.47
N GLN A 240 15.87 0.68 -2.41
CA GLN A 240 16.79 -0.47 -2.32
C GLN A 240 18.27 -0.06 -2.39
N THR A 241 18.56 1.21 -2.63
CA THR A 241 19.91 1.71 -2.88
C THR A 241 20.62 2.20 -1.63
N SER A 242 19.94 2.48 -0.52
CA SER A 242 20.59 3.09 0.66
C SER A 242 21.65 2.16 1.30
N TRP A 243 21.28 0.93 1.67
CA TRP A 243 22.23 -0.02 2.26
C TRP A 243 23.21 -0.59 1.26
N ARG A 244 22.79 -0.83 0.01
CA ARG A 244 23.69 -1.32 -1.05
C ARG A 244 24.68 -0.27 -1.51
N HIS A 245 24.30 1.01 -1.61
CA HIS A 245 25.27 2.09 -1.89
C HIS A 245 26.10 2.46 -0.67
N ALA A 246 25.56 2.34 0.55
CA ALA A 246 26.38 2.47 1.76
C ALA A 246 27.43 1.36 1.81
N ALA A 247 27.04 0.11 1.55
CA ALA A 247 27.97 -1.02 1.44
C ALA A 247 28.95 -0.84 0.27
N ALA A 248 28.51 -0.41 -0.92
CA ALA A 248 29.40 -0.19 -2.07
C ALA A 248 30.37 0.98 -1.86
N ARG A 249 29.95 2.07 -1.21
CA ARG A 249 30.85 3.17 -0.82
C ARG A 249 31.84 2.76 0.25
N PHE A 250 31.38 1.92 1.18
CA PHE A 250 32.21 1.35 2.23
C PHE A 250 33.28 0.45 1.61
N ASP A 251 32.91 -0.42 0.67
CA ASP A 251 33.83 -1.31 -0.05
C ASP A 251 34.90 -0.53 -0.86
N GLU A 252 34.52 0.52 -1.59
CA GLU A 252 35.47 1.32 -2.37
C GLU A 252 36.48 2.09 -1.49
N SER A 253 36.03 2.62 -0.34
CA SER A 253 36.90 3.32 0.62
C SER A 253 37.76 2.36 1.44
N ALA A 254 37.19 1.22 1.84
CA ALA A 254 37.87 0.16 2.57
C ALA A 254 38.96 -0.49 1.72
N SER A 255 38.67 -0.79 0.45
CA SER A 255 39.61 -1.40 -0.49
C SER A 255 40.83 -0.50 -0.76
N GLN A 256 40.62 0.82 -0.84
CA GLN A 256 41.72 1.80 -0.96
C GLN A 256 42.59 1.87 0.30
N ARG A 257 42.01 1.75 1.50
CA ARG A 257 42.76 1.80 2.78
C ARG A 257 43.40 0.45 3.15
N ALA A 258 42.81 -0.66 2.74
CA ALA A 258 43.27 -2.01 3.05
C ALA A 258 44.50 -2.44 2.23
N ALA A 259 44.90 -1.69 1.21
CA ALA A 259 46.02 -2.04 0.32
C ALA A 259 47.39 -2.13 1.03
N GLY A 260 47.51 -1.66 2.29
CA GLY A 260 48.76 -1.69 3.05
C GLY A 260 48.78 -2.53 4.33
N ASN A 261 47.63 -3.02 4.82
CA ASN A 261 47.57 -3.74 6.09
C ASN A 261 46.61 -4.96 6.02
N PRO A 262 47.12 -6.20 6.12
CA PRO A 262 46.30 -7.41 6.02
C PRO A 262 45.25 -7.51 7.13
N VAL A 263 45.50 -6.91 8.29
CA VAL A 263 44.60 -6.90 9.44
C VAL A 263 43.38 -6.03 9.18
N VAL A 264 43.61 -4.84 8.63
CA VAL A 264 42.55 -3.91 8.24
C VAL A 264 41.63 -4.55 7.20
N ARG A 265 42.20 -5.31 6.26
CA ARG A 265 41.45 -6.05 5.25
C ARG A 265 40.53 -7.10 5.86
N GLU A 266 41.00 -7.84 6.87
CA GLU A 266 40.20 -8.88 7.52
C GLU A 266 39.03 -8.29 8.32
N LEU A 267 39.25 -7.18 9.01
CA LEU A 267 38.20 -6.44 9.72
C LEU A 267 37.08 -5.95 8.80
N TYR A 268 37.47 -5.35 7.68
CA TYR A 268 36.51 -4.86 6.70
C TYR A 268 35.65 -6.00 6.14
N GLY A 269 36.22 -7.20 5.95
CA GLY A 269 35.49 -8.40 5.54
C GLY A 269 34.42 -8.85 6.54
N ILE A 270 34.71 -8.81 7.85
CA ILE A 270 33.73 -9.16 8.90
C ILE A 270 32.59 -8.12 8.94
N MET A 271 32.93 -6.83 8.87
CA MET A 271 31.92 -5.78 8.85
C MET A 271 31.02 -5.88 7.61
N GLU A 272 31.58 -6.24 6.46
CA GLU A 272 30.82 -6.48 5.24
C GLU A 272 29.85 -7.66 5.40
N GLU A 273 30.31 -8.80 5.93
CA GLU A 273 29.48 -9.97 6.25
C GLU A 273 28.29 -9.60 7.17
N ILE A 274 28.55 -8.84 8.23
CA ILE A 274 27.51 -8.37 9.17
C ILE A 274 26.51 -7.44 8.46
N CYS A 275 27.00 -6.50 7.66
CA CYS A 275 26.15 -5.57 6.90
C CYS A 275 25.28 -6.32 5.87
N LEU A 276 25.85 -7.28 5.15
CA LEU A 276 25.15 -8.12 4.18
C LEU A 276 24.11 -9.02 4.86
N ALA A 277 24.43 -9.61 6.01
CA ALA A 277 23.48 -10.39 6.79
C ALA A 277 22.27 -9.55 7.23
N LYS A 278 22.52 -8.32 7.70
CA LYS A 278 21.44 -7.39 8.09
C LYS A 278 20.64 -6.91 6.89
N ALA A 279 21.28 -6.66 5.75
CA ALA A 279 20.61 -6.32 4.50
C ALA A 279 19.70 -7.47 4.04
N ARG A 280 20.13 -8.73 4.13
CA ARG A 280 19.30 -9.92 3.81
C ARG A 280 18.09 -10.06 4.74
N GLU A 281 18.25 -9.72 6.02
CA GLU A 281 17.16 -9.69 6.99
C GLU A 281 16.11 -8.62 6.64
N LEU A 282 16.55 -7.44 6.17
CA LEU A 282 15.67 -6.34 5.76
C LEU A 282 15.05 -6.52 4.37
N GLU A 283 15.75 -7.18 3.44
CA GLU A 283 15.27 -7.47 2.08
C GLU A 283 14.36 -8.70 2.02
N SER A 284 14.38 -9.57 3.04
CA SER A 284 13.45 -10.68 3.14
C SER A 284 12.02 -10.12 3.13
N PRO A 285 11.22 -10.37 2.06
CA PRO A 285 9.84 -9.92 2.04
C PRO A 285 9.16 -10.50 3.29
N PRO A 286 8.26 -9.77 3.95
CA PRO A 286 7.49 -10.34 5.05
C PRO A 286 6.88 -11.62 4.50
N ARG A 287 7.30 -12.78 5.04
CA ARG A 287 6.86 -14.10 4.56
C ARG A 287 5.37 -13.98 4.34
N ALA A 288 4.95 -14.04 3.07
CA ALA A 288 3.54 -14.15 2.74
C ALA A 288 3.11 -15.40 3.49
N SER A 289 2.36 -15.20 4.57
CA SER A 289 1.82 -16.30 5.36
C SER A 289 1.14 -17.22 4.37
N ASP A 290 1.68 -18.44 4.23
CA ASP A 290 1.07 -19.51 3.46
C ASP A 290 -0.38 -19.61 3.90
N THR A 291 -1.28 -18.98 3.14
CA THR A 291 -2.69 -19.25 3.18
C THR A 291 -2.89 -20.58 2.45
N THR A 292 -2.30 -21.64 2.99
CA THR A 292 -2.81 -23.00 2.77
C THR A 292 -4.19 -22.98 3.40
N LYS A 293 -5.19 -22.79 2.54
CA LYS A 293 -6.61 -22.89 2.92
C LYS A 293 -6.76 -24.19 3.69
N PRO A 294 -7.18 -24.17 4.97
CA PRO A 294 -7.59 -25.41 5.62
C PRO A 294 -8.71 -26.00 4.78
N GLY A 295 -8.62 -27.31 4.58
CA GLY A 295 -9.47 -28.08 3.68
C GLY A 295 -10.94 -27.71 3.83
N VAL A 296 -11.60 -27.68 2.68
CA VAL A 296 -13.04 -27.75 2.53
C VAL A 296 -13.56 -28.85 3.47
N ILE A 297 -14.14 -28.45 4.59
CA ILE A 297 -15.01 -29.32 5.38
C ILE A 297 -16.16 -29.64 4.43
N GLN A 298 -16.25 -30.90 4.01
CA GLN A 298 -17.44 -31.42 3.35
C GLN A 298 -18.60 -31.27 4.33
N GLU A 299 -19.37 -30.21 4.11
CA GLU A 299 -20.63 -29.96 4.79
C GLU A 299 -21.61 -31.02 4.28
N SER A 300 -21.77 -32.07 5.08
CA SER A 300 -22.76 -33.12 4.89
C SER A 300 -24.14 -32.49 4.76
N ARG A 301 -24.64 -32.38 3.53
CA ARG A 301 -26.04 -32.00 3.27
C ARG A 301 -26.96 -32.98 4.01
N PRO A 302 -27.91 -32.48 4.83
CA PRO A 302 -28.98 -33.34 5.35
C PRO A 302 -29.80 -33.86 4.16
N GLN A 303 -29.95 -35.18 4.10
CA GLN A 303 -30.82 -35.81 3.10
C GLN A 303 -32.27 -35.39 3.32
N PRO A 304 -33.04 -35.11 2.26
CA PRO A 304 -34.48 -34.92 2.40
C PRO A 304 -35.15 -36.21 2.89
N PRO A 305 -36.20 -36.12 3.73
CA PRO A 305 -36.95 -37.29 4.17
C PRO A 305 -37.51 -38.03 2.95
N GLY A 306 -37.19 -39.32 2.88
CA GLY A 306 -37.63 -40.21 1.81
C GLY A 306 -39.16 -40.26 1.72
N THR A 307 -39.64 -40.05 0.50
CA THR A 307 -40.99 -40.41 0.07
C THR A 307 -41.26 -41.88 0.40
N PHE A 308 -42.12 -42.12 1.39
CA PHE A 308 -42.72 -43.41 1.67
C PHE A 308 -43.50 -43.87 0.44
N ALA A 309 -42.96 -44.84 -0.29
CA ALA A 309 -43.70 -45.58 -1.30
C ALA A 309 -44.64 -46.55 -0.57
N HIS A 310 -45.94 -46.30 -0.68
CA HIS A 310 -46.98 -47.27 -0.32
C HIS A 310 -46.79 -48.53 -1.17
N ARG A 311 -46.33 -49.60 -0.52
CA ARG A 311 -46.28 -50.95 -1.10
C ARG A 311 -47.67 -51.56 -0.89
N ASN A 312 -48.51 -51.53 -1.93
CA ASN A 312 -49.72 -52.33 -1.98
C ASN A 312 -49.32 -53.81 -1.98
N THR A 313 -49.70 -54.53 -0.94
CA THR A 313 -49.74 -55.99 -0.93
C THR A 313 -51.12 -56.40 -1.39
N ASP A 314 -51.29 -56.61 -2.70
CA ASP A 314 -52.42 -57.36 -3.22
C ASP A 314 -52.15 -58.85 -2.97
N SER A 315 -52.99 -59.40 -2.10
CA SER A 315 -53.15 -60.82 -1.80
C SER A 315 -53.95 -61.48 -2.93
N GLU A 316 -53.26 -62.21 -3.81
CA GLU A 316 -53.90 -63.09 -4.79
C GLU A 316 -53.89 -64.53 -4.25
N GLN A 317 -55.06 -64.95 -3.75
CA GLN A 317 -55.38 -66.34 -3.46
C GLN A 317 -55.55 -67.09 -4.78
N LYS A 318 -54.80 -68.18 -4.98
CA LYS A 318 -55.18 -69.23 -5.93
C LYS A 318 -54.80 -70.61 -5.38
N SER A 319 -55.80 -71.28 -4.82
CA SER A 319 -55.80 -72.72 -4.55
C SER A 319 -55.99 -73.51 -5.84
N PRO A 320 -55.53 -74.77 -5.90
CA PRO A 320 -56.24 -75.86 -6.55
C PRO A 320 -57.32 -76.47 -5.64
#